data_AF-A0A847ZGW0-F1
#
_entry.id   AF-A0A847ZGW0-F1
#
_cell.length_a   1.000
_cell.length_b   1.000
_cell.length_c   1.000
_cell.angle_alpha   90.00
_cell.angle_beta   90.00
_cell.angle_gamma   90.00
#
_symmetry.space_group_name_H-M   'P 1'
#
loop_
_entity.id
_entity.type
_entity.pdbx_description
1 polymer ?
#
loop_
_entity_poly.entity_id
_entity_poly.type
_entity_poly.pdbx_seq_one_letter_code
_entity_poly.pdbx_strand_id
1 'polypeptide(L)'
;EASNAVFEVAMFFAAAGKGGDFIAPIYNAGKYLDIFGDMVVGYLLLDAAGIAQEKLNAMYEEKGLVTIGKKIGLQRENQEAAFYAGKIASAKFFINEAVTTVKARCAAIKANDKSAMEMVDLGFTV
;
A
#
# COMPACT_ATOMS: atom_id res chain seq x y z
N GLU A 1 10.07 -6.14 -0.67
CA GLU A 1 10.33 -5.40 -1.93
C GLU A 1 9.75 -3.99 -1.95
N ALA A 2 8.44 -3.80 -1.75
CA ALA A 2 7.83 -2.46 -1.79
C ALA A 2 8.47 -1.47 -0.78
N SER A 3 8.69 -1.91 0.47
CA SER A 3 9.40 -1.10 1.49
C SER A 3 10.80 -0.65 1.04
N ASN A 4 11.58 -1.55 0.45
CA ASN A 4 12.91 -1.22 -0.08
C ASN A 4 12.81 -0.17 -1.21
N ALA A 5 11.82 -0.29 -2.09
CA ALA A 5 11.62 0.68 -3.16
C ALA A 5 11.31 2.10 -2.64
N VAL A 6 10.54 2.22 -1.55
CA VAL A 6 10.26 3.52 -0.89
C VAL A 6 11.52 4.08 -0.22
N PHE A 7 12.31 3.22 0.42
CA PHE A 7 13.60 3.61 0.99
C PHE A 7 14.59 4.10 -0.07
N GLU A 8 14.65 3.42 -1.21
CA GLU A 8 15.48 3.84 -2.35
C GLU A 8 15.09 5.21 -2.90
N VAL A 9 13.79 5.58 -2.88
CA VAL A 9 13.35 6.92 -3.26
C VAL A 9 13.85 7.98 -2.27
N ALA A 10 13.83 7.70 -0.96
CA ALA A 10 14.41 8.61 0.04
C ALA A 10 15.91 8.82 -0.19
N MET A 11 16.64 7.74 -0.49
CA MET A 11 18.06 7.80 -0.82
C MET A 11 18.32 8.57 -2.12
N PHE A 12 17.47 8.39 -3.12
CA PHE A 12 17.51 9.18 -4.36
C PHE A 12 17.34 10.67 -4.08
N PHE A 13 16.37 11.08 -3.27
CA PHE A 13 16.19 12.48 -2.87
C PHE A 13 17.39 13.04 -2.10
N ALA A 14 17.96 12.26 -1.18
CA ALA A 14 19.16 12.66 -0.46
C ALA A 14 20.36 12.85 -1.40
N ALA A 15 20.52 12.00 -2.41
CA ALA A 15 21.56 12.12 -3.43
C ALA A 15 21.32 13.34 -4.34
N ALA A 16 20.07 13.58 -4.77
CA ALA A 16 19.69 14.73 -5.58
C ALA A 16 20.03 16.06 -4.87
N GLY A 17 19.69 16.19 -3.58
CA GLY A 17 20.04 17.35 -2.78
C GLY A 17 21.56 17.58 -2.67
N LYS A 18 22.35 16.51 -2.49
CA LYS A 18 23.82 16.63 -2.49
C LYS A 18 24.38 17.04 -3.86
N GLY A 19 23.71 16.66 -4.95
CA GLY A 19 24.09 16.98 -6.32
C GLY A 19 23.61 18.34 -6.83
N GLY A 20 22.92 19.13 -5.99
CA GLY A 20 22.38 20.45 -6.36
C GLY A 20 20.98 20.43 -6.99
N ASP A 21 20.37 19.25 -7.13
CA ASP A 21 18.99 19.09 -7.62
C ASP A 21 17.99 19.10 -6.46
N PHE A 22 17.83 20.27 -5.84
CA PHE A 22 16.92 20.47 -4.71
C PHE A 22 15.44 20.44 -5.11
N ILE A 23 15.15 20.50 -6.42
CA ILE A 23 13.77 20.55 -6.93
C ILE A 23 13.19 19.14 -7.06
N ALA A 24 14.04 18.11 -7.24
CA ALA A 24 13.59 16.71 -7.35
C ALA A 24 12.67 16.20 -6.23
N PRO A 25 12.97 16.46 -4.93
CA PRO A 25 12.06 16.10 -3.85
C PRO A 25 10.77 16.95 -3.84
N ILE A 26 10.85 18.20 -4.29
CA ILE A 26 9.73 19.15 -4.24
C ILE A 26 8.65 18.76 -5.24
N TYR A 27 9.00 18.55 -6.51
CA TYR A 27 7.99 18.22 -7.53
C TYR A 27 7.45 16.78 -7.40
N ASN A 28 8.13 15.91 -6.66
CA ASN A 28 7.66 14.54 -6.36
C ASN A 28 7.01 14.41 -4.97
N ALA A 29 6.90 15.48 -4.18
CA ALA A 29 6.45 15.41 -2.79
C ALA A 29 5.09 14.71 -2.63
N GLY A 30 4.09 15.10 -3.45
CA GLY A 30 2.76 14.48 -3.43
C GLY A 30 2.80 12.99 -3.76
N LYS A 31 3.51 12.61 -4.84
CA LYS A 31 3.66 11.21 -5.25
C LYS A 31 4.30 10.37 -4.15
N TYR A 32 5.35 10.90 -3.51
CA TYR A 32 6.06 10.20 -2.45
C TYR A 32 5.20 10.06 -1.18
N LEU A 33 4.45 11.11 -0.83
CA LEU A 33 3.50 11.07 0.29
C LEU A 33 2.43 9.99 0.09
N ASP A 34 1.82 9.93 -1.10
CA ASP A 34 0.80 8.92 -1.41
C ASP A 34 1.37 7.50 -1.33
N ILE A 35 2.55 7.26 -1.91
CA ILE A 35 3.25 5.97 -1.84
C ILE A 35 3.52 5.58 -0.38
N PHE A 36 3.97 6.54 0.45
CA PHE A 36 4.24 6.28 1.86
C PHE A 36 2.94 5.98 2.63
N GLY A 37 1.85 6.67 2.30
CA GLY A 37 0.51 6.41 2.81
C GLY A 37 0.05 4.97 2.52
N ASP A 38 0.20 4.52 1.27
CA ASP A 38 -0.14 3.15 0.87
C ASP A 38 0.67 2.11 1.67
N MET A 39 1.95 2.38 1.93
CA MET A 39 2.78 1.48 2.74
C MET A 39 2.31 1.40 4.20
N VAL A 40 2.00 2.55 4.82
CA VAL A 40 1.54 2.60 6.22
C VAL A 40 0.16 1.95 6.36
N VAL A 41 -0.79 2.31 5.50
CA VAL A 41 -2.14 1.72 5.53
C VAL A 41 -2.09 0.23 5.24
N GLY A 42 -1.27 -0.19 4.25
CA GLY A 42 -1.07 -1.61 3.95
C GLY A 42 -0.52 -2.39 5.14
N TYR A 43 0.46 -1.84 5.86
CA TYR A 43 0.99 -2.45 7.07
C TYR A 43 -0.06 -2.58 8.18
N LEU A 44 -0.80 -1.51 8.47
CA LEU A 44 -1.84 -1.53 9.52
C LEU A 44 -2.98 -2.50 9.20
N LEU A 45 -3.35 -2.61 7.92
CA LEU A 45 -4.35 -3.58 7.48
C LEU A 45 -3.86 -5.02 7.60
N LEU A 46 -2.59 -5.30 7.26
CA LEU A 46 -1.99 -6.62 7.44
C LEU A 46 -1.92 -7.02 8.91
N ASP A 47 -1.52 -6.09 9.80
CA ASP A 47 -1.48 -6.33 11.24
C ASP A 47 -2.88 -6.65 11.79
N ALA A 48 -3.88 -5.84 11.42
CA ALA A 48 -5.27 -6.10 11.77
C ALA A 48 -5.79 -7.45 11.21
N ALA A 49 -5.35 -7.84 10.01
CA ALA A 49 -5.71 -9.14 9.43
C ALA A 49 -5.06 -10.31 10.18
N GLY A 50 -3.83 -10.16 10.68
CA GLY A 50 -3.19 -11.16 11.53
C GLY A 50 -4.00 -11.41 12.80
N ILE A 51 -4.35 -10.35 13.52
CA ILE A 51 -5.18 -10.43 14.72
C ILE A 51 -6.56 -11.04 14.40
N ALA A 52 -7.19 -10.60 13.30
CA ALA A 52 -8.48 -11.12 12.87
C ALA A 52 -8.42 -12.61 12.52
N GLN A 53 -7.33 -13.06 11.91
CA GLN A 53 -7.12 -14.46 11.53
C GLN A 53 -7.02 -15.36 12.77
N GLU A 54 -6.31 -14.93 13.80
CA GLU A 54 -6.22 -15.66 15.08
C GLU A 54 -7.58 -15.79 15.75
N LYS A 55 -8.33 -14.69 15.89
CA LYS A 55 -9.66 -14.67 16.49
C LYS A 55 -10.65 -15.54 15.73
N LEU A 56 -10.64 -15.44 14.40
CA LEU A 56 -11.54 -16.20 13.55
C LEU A 56 -11.21 -17.69 13.55
N ASN A 57 -9.93 -18.06 13.65
CA ASN A 57 -9.53 -19.46 13.80
C ASN A 57 -9.99 -20.06 15.12
N ALA A 58 -9.85 -19.33 16.23
CA ALA A 58 -10.34 -19.78 17.54
C ALA A 58 -11.84 -20.07 17.51
N MET A 59 -12.64 -19.23 16.84
CA MET A 59 -14.09 -19.47 16.67
C MET A 59 -14.39 -20.72 15.85
N TYR A 60 -13.58 -21.02 14.83
CA TYR A 60 -13.74 -22.26 14.06
C TYR A 60 -13.39 -23.49 14.88
N GLU A 61 -12.33 -23.42 15.68
CA GLU A 61 -11.90 -24.51 16.55
C GLU A 61 -12.93 -24.81 17.62
N GLU A 62 -13.46 -23.78 18.30
CA GLU A 62 -14.52 -23.92 19.31
C GLU A 62 -15.77 -24.63 18.77
N LYS A 63 -16.11 -24.38 17.50
CA LYS A 63 -17.28 -24.99 16.83
C LYS A 63 -16.93 -26.25 16.01
N GLY A 64 -15.68 -26.71 16.03
CA GLY A 64 -15.23 -27.88 15.28
C GLY A 64 -15.38 -27.74 13.75
N LEU A 65 -15.28 -26.53 13.21
CA LEU A 65 -15.52 -26.24 11.78
C LEU A 65 -14.25 -26.47 10.96
N VAL A 66 -14.17 -27.64 10.33
CA VAL A 66 -13.00 -28.06 9.53
C VAL A 66 -13.13 -27.74 8.04
N THR A 67 -14.34 -27.73 7.48
CA THR A 67 -14.53 -27.50 6.03
C THR A 67 -14.72 -26.03 5.72
N ILE A 68 -14.24 -25.59 4.54
CA ILE A 68 -14.39 -24.22 4.06
C ILE A 68 -15.88 -23.80 4.03
N GLY A 69 -16.77 -24.67 3.56
CA GLY A 69 -18.20 -24.38 3.52
C GLY A 69 -18.81 -24.10 4.90
N LYS A 70 -18.40 -24.85 5.92
CA LYS A 70 -18.84 -24.63 7.31
C LYS A 70 -18.28 -23.32 7.89
N LYS A 71 -17.02 -23.00 7.60
CA LYS A 71 -16.39 -21.72 8.00
C LYS A 71 -17.12 -20.52 7.39
N ILE A 72 -17.44 -20.59 6.11
CA ILE A 72 -18.22 -19.54 5.42
C ILE A 72 -19.65 -19.48 5.97
N GLY A 73 -20.26 -20.62 6.30
CA GLY A 73 -21.57 -20.67 6.98
C GLY A 73 -21.56 -19.84 8.26
N LEU A 74 -20.57 -20.06 9.14
CA LEU A 74 -20.43 -19.27 10.37
C LEU A 74 -20.27 -17.77 10.08
N GLN A 75 -19.47 -17.38 9.09
CA GLN A 75 -19.30 -15.97 8.72
C GLN A 75 -20.59 -15.31 8.24
N ARG A 76 -21.57 -16.07 7.72
CA ARG A 76 -22.86 -15.54 7.28
C ARG A 76 -23.85 -15.35 8.43
N GLU A 77 -23.71 -16.13 9.49
CA GLU A 77 -24.68 -16.21 10.58
C GLU A 77 -24.19 -15.51 11.86
N ASN A 78 -22.88 -15.29 12.00
CA ASN A 78 -22.27 -14.66 13.18
C ASN A 78 -21.58 -13.34 12.80
N GLN A 79 -22.05 -12.24 13.41
CA GLN A 79 -21.56 -10.89 13.13
C GLN A 79 -20.07 -10.72 13.43
N GLU A 80 -19.56 -11.34 14.49
CA GLU A 80 -18.16 -11.22 14.90
C GLU A 80 -17.25 -11.99 13.93
N ALA A 81 -17.64 -13.20 13.54
CA ALA A 81 -16.96 -13.97 12.50
C ALA A 81 -16.95 -13.23 11.15
N ALA A 82 -18.06 -12.58 10.79
CA ALA A 82 -18.17 -11.75 9.60
C ALA A 82 -17.21 -10.55 9.65
N PHE A 83 -17.13 -9.87 10.79
CA PHE A 83 -16.23 -8.74 11.00
C PHE A 83 -14.76 -9.13 10.80
N TYR A 84 -14.30 -10.22 11.43
CA TYR A 84 -12.92 -10.68 11.29
C TYR A 84 -12.61 -11.16 9.87
N ALA A 85 -13.53 -11.90 9.24
CA ALA A 85 -13.39 -12.27 7.83
C ALA A 85 -13.29 -11.04 6.91
N GLY A 86 -14.08 -10.00 7.19
CA GLY A 86 -14.05 -8.73 6.48
C GLY A 86 -12.72 -8.00 6.62
N LYS A 87 -12.08 -8.02 7.80
CA LYS A 87 -10.74 -7.43 8.00
C LYS A 87 -9.67 -8.13 7.18
N ILE A 88 -9.68 -9.46 7.16
CA ILE A 88 -8.76 -10.26 6.33
C ILE A 88 -8.97 -9.95 4.84
N ALA A 89 -10.23 -9.90 4.40
CA ALA A 89 -10.57 -9.58 3.01
C ALA A 89 -10.14 -8.16 2.61
N SER A 90 -10.34 -7.18 3.50
CA SER A 90 -9.96 -5.78 3.28
C SER A 90 -8.45 -5.63 3.13
N ALA A 91 -7.66 -6.31 3.98
CA ALA A 91 -6.21 -6.30 3.88
C ALA A 91 -5.75 -6.92 2.56
N LYS A 92 -6.29 -8.08 2.20
CA LYS A 92 -5.96 -8.74 0.93
C LYS A 92 -6.28 -7.86 -0.28
N PHE A 93 -7.44 -7.21 -0.29
CA PHE A 93 -7.83 -6.28 -1.34
C PHE A 93 -6.85 -5.11 -1.43
N PHE A 94 -6.59 -4.42 -0.31
CA PHE A 94 -5.74 -3.24 -0.31
C PHE A 94 -4.29 -3.56 -0.71
N ILE A 95 -3.72 -4.66 -0.23
CA ILE A 95 -2.37 -5.08 -0.61
C ILE A 95 -2.27 -5.32 -2.12
N ASN A 96 -3.27 -5.98 -2.70
CA ASN A 96 -3.29 -6.28 -4.14
C ASN A 96 -3.47 -5.03 -5.00
N GLU A 97 -4.30 -4.06 -4.57
CA GLU A 97 -4.62 -2.89 -5.38
C GLU A 97 -3.64 -1.73 -5.19
N ALA A 98 -3.21 -1.46 -3.96
CA ALA A 98 -2.36 -0.31 -3.65
C ALA A 98 -0.87 -0.70 -3.61
N VAL A 99 -0.52 -1.67 -2.76
CA VAL A 99 0.89 -1.97 -2.43
C VAL A 99 1.64 -2.60 -3.61
N THR A 100 0.98 -3.37 -4.47
CA THR A 100 1.60 -3.92 -5.69
C THR A 100 2.11 -2.84 -6.65
N THR A 101 1.48 -1.67 -6.67
CA THR A 101 1.83 -0.56 -7.57
C THR A 101 3.05 0.23 -7.10
N VAL A 102 3.41 0.14 -5.81
CA VAL A 102 4.44 0.97 -5.16
C VAL A 102 5.77 0.90 -5.89
N LYS A 103 6.20 -0.31 -6.30
CA LYS A 103 7.49 -0.49 -6.98
C LYS A 103 7.57 0.29 -8.29
N ALA A 104 6.51 0.23 -9.10
CA ALA A 104 6.44 0.95 -10.37
C ALA A 104 6.39 2.46 -10.16
N ARG A 105 5.61 2.93 -9.18
CA ARG A 105 5.52 4.36 -8.84
C ARG A 105 6.85 4.91 -8.30
N CYS A 106 7.57 4.15 -7.47
CA CYS A 106 8.93 4.48 -7.04
C CYS A 106 9.90 4.54 -8.23
N ALA A 107 9.81 3.60 -9.17
CA ALA A 107 10.63 3.63 -10.38
C ALA A 107 10.36 4.88 -11.23
N ALA A 108 9.10 5.30 -11.35
CA ALA A 108 8.73 6.53 -12.05
C ALA A 108 9.31 7.78 -11.38
N ILE A 109 9.37 7.84 -10.04
CA ILE A 109 10.05 8.94 -9.33
C ILE A 109 11.56 8.92 -9.64
N LYS A 110 12.20 7.74 -9.57
CA LYS A 110 13.64 7.60 -9.82
C LYS A 110 14.05 7.82 -11.27
N ALA A 111 13.10 7.76 -12.22
CA ALA A 111 13.34 8.15 -13.60
C ALA A 111 13.65 9.65 -13.74
N ASN A 112 13.34 10.46 -12.72
CA ASN A 112 13.66 11.89 -12.63
C ASN A 112 13.24 12.69 -13.89
N ASP A 113 12.06 12.38 -14.43
CA ASP A 113 11.54 13.09 -15.60
C ASP A 113 11.17 14.53 -15.23
N LYS A 114 11.84 15.48 -15.88
CA LYS A 114 11.66 16.93 -15.68
C LYS A 114 10.92 17.61 -16.83
N SER A 115 10.39 16.85 -17.78
CA SER A 115 9.75 17.39 -18.99
C SER A 115 8.65 18.41 -18.66
N ALA A 116 7.87 18.19 -17.60
CA ALA A 116 6.84 19.12 -17.16
C ALA A 116 7.38 20.48 -16.68
N MET A 117 8.62 20.53 -16.18
CA MET A 117 9.30 21.77 -15.77
C MET A 117 10.12 22.39 -16.89
N GLU A 118 10.60 21.56 -17.83
CA GLU A 118 11.40 22.00 -18.99
C GLU A 118 10.52 22.48 -20.15
N MET A 119 9.23 22.17 -20.14
CA MET A 119 8.27 22.65 -21.14
C MET A 119 8.20 24.17 -21.14
N VAL A 120 8.34 24.75 -22.33
CA VAL A 120 8.19 26.20 -22.52
C VAL A 120 6.75 26.63 -22.22
N ASP A 121 6.58 27.80 -21.59
CA ASP A 121 5.27 28.32 -21.17
C ASP A 121 4.25 28.37 -22.31
N LEU A 122 4.71 28.69 -23.53
CA LEU A 122 3.85 28.73 -24.72
C LEU A 122 3.17 27.37 -24.99
N GLY A 123 3.80 26.26 -24.61
CA GLY A 123 3.23 24.91 -24.71
C GLY A 123 2.00 24.68 -23.85
N PHE A 124 1.74 25.51 -22.83
CA PHE A 124 0.54 25.44 -22.00
C PHE A 124 -0.63 26.31 -22.53
N THR A 125 -0.40 27.12 -23.57
CA THR A 125 -1.36 28.15 -24.02
C THR A 125 -2.19 27.76 -25.24
N VAL A 126 -1.95 26.56 -25.79
CA VAL A 126 -2.64 26.01 -26.98
C VAL A 126 -3.87 25.20 -26.60
#